data_AF-A0A453GTJ8-F1
#
_entry.id   AF-A0A453GTJ8-F1
#
_cell.length_a   1.000
_cell.length_b   1.000
_cell.length_c   1.000
_cell.angle_alpha   90.00
_cell.angle_beta   90.00
_cell.angle_gamma   90.00
#
_symmetry.space_group_name_H-M   'P 1'
#
loop_
_entity.id
_entity.type
_entity.pdbx_description
1 polymer ?
#
loop_
_entity_poly.entity_id
_entity_poly.type
_entity_poly.pdbx_seq_one_letter_code
_entity_poly.pdbx_strand_id
1 'polypeptide(L)' 'MRVKSSFFHRAKFIICNGTSARFWEDTWLGETPLAIQYPSLYNIVQHRDAYVATVLQSTPLNIQFMRTLAGNR' A
#
# COMPACT_ATOMS: atom_id res chain seq x y z
N MET A 1 15.19 0.20 -12.38
CA MET A 1 14.02 -0.46 -11.76
C MET A 1 12.86 -0.51 -12.78
N ARG A 2 12.83 -1.50 -13.70
CA ARG A 2 11.86 -1.57 -14.83
C ARG A 2 10.62 -2.44 -14.58
N VAL A 3 10.66 -3.28 -13.53
CA VAL A 3 9.58 -4.24 -13.22
C VAL A 3 8.31 -3.54 -12.73
N LYS A 4 8.44 -2.56 -11.80
CA LYS A 4 7.29 -1.83 -11.25
C LYS A 4 6.45 -1.14 -12.33
N SER A 5 7.09 -0.37 -13.22
CA SER A 5 6.39 0.35 -14.30
C SER A 5 5.71 -0.59 -15.29
N SER A 6 6.34 -1.73 -15.60
CA SER A 6 5.78 -2.75 -16.50
C SER A 6 4.58 -3.47 -15.88
N PHE A 7 4.59 -3.69 -14.58
CA PHE A 7 3.47 -4.28 -13.82
C PHE A 7 2.25 -3.36 -13.80
N PHE A 8 2.44 -2.09 -13.43
CA PHE A 8 1.33 -1.11 -13.40
C PHE A 8 0.77 -0.80 -14.79
N HIS A 9 1.55 -0.95 -15.86
CA HIS A 9 1.05 -0.82 -17.24
C HIS A 9 0.12 -1.97 -17.67
N ARG A 10 0.21 -3.14 -17.04
CA ARG A 10 -0.54 -4.35 -17.44
C ARG A 10 -1.64 -4.73 -16.45
N ALA A 11 -1.64 -4.17 -15.25
CA ALA A 11 -2.66 -4.39 -14.24
C ALA A 11 -3.74 -3.30 -14.32
N LYS A 12 -5.00 -3.69 -14.49
CA LYS A 12 -6.16 -2.78 -14.42
C LYS A 12 -6.95 -3.09 -13.14
N PHE A 13 -6.96 -2.16 -12.21
CA PHE A 13 -7.78 -2.26 -11.00
C PHE A 13 -9.06 -1.44 -11.19
N ILE A 14 -10.22 -2.07 -11.11
CA ILE A 14 -11.52 -1.36 -11.13
C ILE A 14 -11.85 -1.01 -9.69
N ILE A 15 -11.35 0.14 -9.25
CA ILE A 15 -11.56 0.67 -7.91
C ILE A 15 -12.34 1.96 -8.13
N CYS A 16 -13.67 1.92 -8.04
CA CYS A 16 -14.56 3.00 -8.48
C CYS A 16 -13.99 4.43 -8.30
N ASN A 17 -14.09 5.01 -7.11
CA ASN A 17 -13.44 6.28 -6.77
C ASN A 17 -12.34 6.11 -5.71
N GLY A 18 -12.18 4.90 -5.16
CA GLY A 18 -11.17 4.59 -4.13
C GLY A 18 -11.31 5.37 -2.82
N THR A 19 -12.42 6.08 -2.60
CA THR A 19 -12.62 6.91 -1.38
C THR A 19 -13.14 6.12 -0.19
N SER A 20 -13.63 4.89 -0.43
CA SER A 20 -14.08 3.96 0.61
C SER A 20 -13.18 2.73 0.74
N ALA A 21 -12.25 2.52 -0.19
CA ALA A 21 -11.36 1.36 -0.21
C ALA A 21 -10.06 1.66 0.54
N ARG A 22 -9.73 0.87 1.56
CA ARG A 22 -8.52 1.01 2.38
C ARG A 22 -7.37 0.24 1.75
N PHE A 23 -6.24 0.92 1.55
CA PHE A 23 -5.10 0.35 0.83
C PHE A 23 -4.47 -0.85 1.53
N TRP A 24 -4.40 -0.88 2.87
CA TRP A 24 -3.81 -2.02 3.58
C TRP A 24 -4.82 -3.07 4.03
N GLU A 25 -6.03 -2.63 4.37
CA GLU A 25 -7.04 -3.44 5.06
C GLU A 25 -7.96 -4.22 4.12
N ASP A 26 -8.10 -3.78 2.86
CA ASP A 26 -8.96 -4.47 1.90
C ASP A 26 -8.16 -5.50 1.09
N THR A 27 -8.87 -6.53 0.61
CA THR A 27 -8.28 -7.58 -0.23
C THR A 27 -8.13 -7.09 -1.68
N TRP A 28 -6.87 -6.93 -2.10
CA TRP A 28 -6.51 -6.49 -3.45
C TRP A 28 -6.30 -7.64 -4.43
N LEU A 29 -5.46 -8.58 -4.00
CA LEU A 29 -4.96 -9.68 -4.81
C LEU A 29 -4.92 -10.93 -3.94
N GLY A 30 -5.51 -12.01 -4.45
CA GLY A 30 -5.67 -13.24 -3.69
C GLY A 30 -6.82 -13.14 -2.70
N GLU A 31 -6.70 -13.86 -1.58
CA GLU A 31 -7.79 -14.04 -0.63
C GLU A 31 -7.65 -13.16 0.63
N THR A 32 -6.48 -12.56 0.84
CA THR A 32 -6.15 -11.82 2.08
C THR A 32 -5.74 -10.37 1.81
N PRO A 33 -6.00 -9.44 2.75
CA PRO A 33 -5.51 -8.07 2.68
C PRO A 33 -3.99 -7.96 2.68
N LEU A 34 -3.46 -6.85 2.16
CA LEU A 34 -2.02 -6.58 2.15
C LEU A 34 -1.43 -6.49 3.57
N ALA A 35 -2.21 -6.03 4.55
CA ALA A 35 -1.80 -6.00 5.96
C ALA A 35 -1.45 -7.40 6.50
N ILE A 36 -2.17 -8.44 6.05
CA ILE A 36 -1.94 -9.84 6.45
C ILE A 36 -0.81 -10.45 5.64
N GLN A 37 -0.75 -10.17 4.34
CA GLN A 37 0.30 -10.72 3.46
C GLN A 37 1.69 -10.15 3.80
N TYR A 38 1.75 -8.89 4.22
CA TYR A 38 3.00 -8.17 4.47
C TYR A 38 3.03 -7.48 5.84
N PRO A 39 2.99 -8.25 6.94
CA PRO A 39 2.85 -7.70 8.29
C PRO A 39 4.05 -6.84 8.70
N SER A 40 5.26 -7.14 8.20
CA SER A 40 6.46 -6.35 8.47
C SER A 40 6.41 -4.94 7.85
N LEU A 41 5.88 -4.81 6.64
CA LEU A 41 5.67 -3.52 5.97
C LEU A 41 4.52 -2.75 6.62
N TYR A 42 3.44 -3.44 6.95
CA TYR A 42 2.30 -2.86 7.63
C TYR A 42 2.67 -2.29 9.01
N ASN A 43 3.56 -2.97 9.74
CA ASN A 43 4.00 -2.51 11.06
C ASN A 43 4.73 -1.17 11.03
N ILE A 44 5.41 -0.86 9.92
CA ILE A 44 6.18 0.38 9.75
C ILE A 44 5.44 1.43 8.92
N VAL A 45 4.21 1.19 8.47
CA VAL A 45 3.48 2.22 7.72
C VAL A 45 2.91 3.27 8.68
N GLN A 46 3.06 4.55 8.31
CA GLN A 46 2.60 5.67 9.14
C GLN A 46 1.07 5.85 9.07
N HIS A 47 0.48 5.59 7.91
CA HIS A 47 -0.96 5.72 7.66
C HIS A 47 -1.56 4.39 7.21
N ARG A 48 -2.01 3.58 8.17
CA ARG A 48 -2.60 2.24 7.94
C ARG A 48 -3.97 2.35 7.28
N ASP A 49 -4.79 3.31 7.73
CA ASP A 49 -6.14 3.55 7.24
C ASP A 49 -6.20 4.38 5.94
N ALA A 50 -5.08 4.51 5.23
CA ALA A 50 -5.03 5.32 4.01
C ALA A 50 -5.97 4.75 2.93
N TYR A 51 -6.81 5.62 2.38
CA TYR A 51 -7.65 5.29 1.24
C TYR A 51 -6.85 5.23 -0.05
N VAL A 52 -7.33 4.41 -0.97
CA VAL A 52 -6.68 4.18 -2.25
C VAL A 52 -6.65 5.44 -3.11
N ALA A 53 -7.72 6.24 -3.07
CA ALA A 53 -7.77 7.53 -3.73
C ALA A 53 -6.57 8.42 -3.32
N THR A 54 -6.25 8.43 -2.03
CA THR A 54 -5.13 9.22 -1.47
C THR A 54 -3.79 8.62 -1.84
N VAL A 55 -3.65 7.29 -1.75
CA VAL A 55 -2.40 6.58 -2.04
C VAL A 55 -2.01 6.70 -3.52
N LEU A 56 -2.99 6.58 -4.44
CA LEU A 56 -2.78 6.65 -5.88
C LEU A 56 -2.81 8.07 -6.45
N GLN A 57 -3.02 9.10 -5.62
CA GLN A 57 -3.12 10.49 -6.07
C GLN A 57 -1.83 11.02 -6.70
N SER A 58 -0.67 10.44 -6.36
CA SER A 58 0.65 10.86 -6.84
C SER A 58 1.48 9.71 -7.40
N THR A 59 2.43 10.04 -8.26
CA THR A 59 3.52 9.13 -8.66
C THR A 59 4.86 9.76 -8.26
N PRO A 60 5.61 9.20 -7.30
CA PRO A 60 5.39 7.92 -6.61
C PRO A 60 4.19 7.95 -5.65
N LEU A 61 3.75 6.75 -5.23
CA LEU A 61 2.61 6.55 -4.32
C LEU A 61 2.75 7.38 -3.04
N ASN A 62 1.65 7.96 -2.57
CA ASN A 62 1.59 8.70 -1.32
C ASN A 62 1.53 7.75 -0.11
N ILE A 63 2.64 7.04 0.13
CA ILE A 63 2.81 6.10 1.25
C ILE A 63 4.09 6.45 2.00
N GLN A 64 4.00 6.51 3.33
CA GLN A 64 5.13 6.79 4.22
C GLN A 64 5.40 5.61 5.15
N PHE A 65 6.67 5.28 5.31
CA PHE A 65 7.15 4.23 6.19
C PHE A 65 8.09 4.81 7.24
N MET A 66 7.81 4.54 8.52
CA MET A 66 8.62 4.92 9.65
C MET A 66 8.87 3.72 10.56
N ARG A 67 10.14 3.49 10.90
CA ARG A 67 10.54 2.52 11.92
C ARG A 67 11.32 3.24 13.00
N THR A 68 11.07 2.91 14.26
CA THR A 68 11.90 3.38 15.36
C THR A 68 13.23 2.64 15.31
N LEU A 69 14.35 3.37 15.21
CA LEU A 69 15.68 2.80 15.41
C LEU A 69 15.91 2.69 16.91
N ALA A 70 15.47 1.60 17.53
CA ALA A 70 15.93 1.25 18.87
C ALA A 70 17.40 0.81 18.74
N GLY A 71 18.33 1.66 19.15
CA GLY A 71 19.72 1.25 19.30
C GLY A 71 19.80 0.19 20.39
N ASN A 72 20.37 -0.98 20.08
CA ASN A 72 20.73 -1.94 21.12
C ASN A 72 21.71 -1.23 22.07
N ARG A 73 21.30 -1.09 23.33
CA ARG A 73 22.20 -0.72 24.42
C ARG A 73 23.00 -1.93 24.85
#